data_AF-A0A9W8EPZ5-F1
#
_entry.id   AF-A0A9W8EPZ5-F1
#
_cell.length_a   1.000
_cell.length_b   1.000
_cell.length_c   1.000
_cell.angle_alpha   90.00
_cell.angle_beta   90.00
_cell.angle_gamma   90.00
#
_symmetry.space_group_name_H-M   'P 1'
#
loop_
_entity.id
_entity.type
_entity.pdbx_description
1 polymer ?
#
loop_
_entity_poly.entity_id
_entity_poly.type
_entity_poly.pdbx_seq_one_letter_code
_entity_poly.pdbx_strand_id
1 'polypeptide(L)'
;MLNQFYPNLTFPRAQHVRVFFLAPYTKTLDNSSQTIHAIDKFTHKVRTMVPHAHSIQATVYSFEYMAVPREFNYCSRVLNNLYSQLRSAEYHGWKNPQWHGMLDDPHTELTSLTYDWMNFGEESYALFYTHARTLQSLRLNSGAAINYNRLFQKPDNSNVVYSQLTRLHIVIESVGLDSYHWKTPNNIVFFPKLRHFSHNQMYPFDDDTIFRGNRDIIKSINIFIGSISFESLKRHGMFSTNQLCESLQHLSISKEADSLMLGKFELPANMLQNWLAIAPVLQTLNVLVDEPVLTKVD
;
A
#
# COMPACT_ATOMS: atom_id res chain seq x y z
N MET A 1 -28.39 -20.42 -1.63
CA MET A 1 -28.53 -20.20 -3.10
C MET A 1 -27.58 -21.05 -3.94
N LEU A 2 -26.23 -20.96 -3.82
CA LEU A 2 -25.31 -21.72 -4.70
C LEU A 2 -25.55 -23.24 -4.75
N ASN A 3 -25.83 -23.90 -3.62
CA ASN A 3 -26.12 -25.34 -3.56
C ASN A 3 -27.44 -25.76 -4.23
N GLN A 4 -28.37 -24.84 -4.40
CA GLN A 4 -29.69 -25.14 -4.98
C GLN A 4 -29.63 -25.13 -6.51
N PHE A 5 -28.71 -24.35 -7.10
CA PHE A 5 -28.66 -24.15 -8.55
C PHE A 5 -27.49 -24.89 -9.22
N TYR A 6 -26.38 -25.15 -8.50
CA TYR A 6 -25.17 -25.68 -9.14
C TYR A 6 -24.37 -26.64 -8.23
N PRO A 7 -24.90 -27.84 -7.91
CA PRO A 7 -24.27 -28.76 -6.96
C PRO A 7 -22.88 -29.26 -7.41
N ASN A 8 -22.62 -29.32 -8.72
CA ASN A 8 -21.41 -29.91 -9.31
C ASN A 8 -20.50 -28.88 -10.02
N LEU A 9 -20.73 -27.58 -9.83
CA LEU A 9 -19.94 -26.56 -10.51
C LEU A 9 -18.53 -26.49 -9.91
N THR A 10 -17.51 -26.69 -10.74
CA THR A 10 -16.09 -26.59 -10.36
C THR A 10 -15.32 -25.82 -11.43
N PHE A 11 -14.34 -25.03 -10.99
CA PHE A 11 -13.44 -24.23 -11.82
C PHE A 11 -11.99 -24.60 -11.50
N PRO A 12 -11.49 -25.76 -11.96
CA PRO A 12 -10.18 -26.28 -11.59
C PRO A 12 -9.00 -25.45 -12.13
N ARG A 13 -9.24 -24.51 -13.04
CA ARG A 13 -8.20 -23.59 -13.55
C ARG A 13 -8.26 -22.21 -12.91
N ALA A 14 -9.26 -21.94 -12.06
CA ALA A 14 -9.38 -20.64 -11.42
C ALA A 14 -8.27 -20.47 -10.37
N GLN A 15 -7.48 -19.41 -10.54
CA GLN A 15 -6.37 -19.04 -9.65
C GLN A 15 -6.73 -17.86 -8.73
N HIS A 16 -7.78 -17.12 -9.09
CA HIS A 16 -8.22 -15.90 -8.43
C HIS A 16 -9.70 -16.00 -8.08
N VAL A 17 -10.05 -15.59 -6.86
CA VAL A 17 -11.44 -15.50 -6.42
C VAL A 17 -11.73 -14.07 -6.03
N ARG A 18 -12.83 -13.53 -6.52
CA ARG A 18 -13.35 -12.24 -6.06
C ARG A 18 -14.54 -12.49 -5.16
N VAL A 19 -14.47 -12.01 -3.93
CA VAL A 19 -15.55 -12.11 -2.95
C VAL A 19 -16.06 -10.70 -2.69
N PHE A 20 -17.32 -10.49 -3.05
CA PHE A 20 -18.02 -9.24 -2.81
C PHE A 20 -18.93 -9.41 -1.60
N PHE A 21 -18.61 -8.72 -0.52
CA PHE A 21 -19.47 -8.62 0.65
C PHE A 21 -20.39 -7.43 0.42
N LEU A 22 -21.59 -7.73 -0.06
CA LEU A 22 -22.70 -6.78 -0.05
C LEU A 22 -23.31 -6.89 1.34
N ALA A 23 -23.09 -5.89 2.20
CA ALA A 23 -23.79 -5.85 3.49
C ALA A 23 -25.25 -5.41 3.23
N PRO A 24 -26.27 -6.29 3.33
CA PRO A 24 -27.65 -5.86 3.23
C PRO A 24 -28.03 -5.07 4.49
N TYR A 25 -28.90 -4.08 4.31
CA TYR A 25 -29.43 -3.16 5.33
C TYR A 25 -30.29 -3.84 6.44
N THR A 26 -30.16 -5.15 6.63
CA THR A 26 -31.07 -5.90 7.49
C THR A 26 -30.60 -5.80 8.93
N LYS A 27 -31.34 -4.98 9.71
CA LYS A 27 -31.34 -4.99 11.16
C LYS A 27 -31.22 -6.43 11.68
N THR A 28 -30.21 -6.65 12.52
CA THR A 28 -29.93 -7.87 13.28
C THR A 28 -29.66 -9.13 12.47
N LEU A 29 -28.45 -9.23 11.91
CA LEU A 29 -27.78 -10.53 11.87
C LEU A 29 -27.46 -10.95 13.32
N ASP A 30 -28.12 -11.97 13.84
CA ASP A 30 -27.76 -12.56 15.12
C ASP A 30 -26.48 -13.41 14.96
N ASN A 31 -25.64 -13.48 16.01
CA ASN A 31 -24.50 -14.40 16.05
C ASN A 31 -24.97 -15.85 16.24
N SER A 32 -26.12 -16.25 15.69
CA SER A 32 -26.57 -17.63 15.84
C SER A 32 -25.57 -18.59 15.22
N SER A 33 -25.46 -19.75 15.85
CA SER A 33 -24.72 -20.89 15.31
C SER A 33 -25.15 -21.25 13.89
N GLN A 34 -26.37 -20.88 13.47
CA GLN A 34 -26.88 -21.11 12.12
C GLN A 34 -26.20 -20.22 11.08
N THR A 35 -26.05 -18.92 11.35
CA THR A 35 -25.34 -17.99 10.44
C THR A 35 -23.87 -18.39 10.29
N ILE A 36 -23.23 -18.72 11.41
CA ILE A 36 -21.85 -19.23 11.44
C ILE A 36 -21.71 -20.52 10.61
N HIS A 37 -22.60 -21.49 10.83
CA HIS A 37 -22.58 -22.74 10.09
C HIS A 37 -22.81 -22.54 8.58
N ALA A 38 -23.68 -21.60 8.21
CA ALA A 38 -23.92 -21.25 6.80
C ALA A 38 -22.67 -20.66 6.13
N ILE A 39 -21.90 -19.82 6.83
CA ILE A 39 -20.63 -19.26 6.35
C ILE A 39 -19.59 -20.36 6.19
N ASP A 40 -19.44 -21.25 7.16
CA ASP A 40 -18.49 -22.37 7.10
C ASP A 40 -18.83 -23.29 5.90
N LYS A 41 -20.11 -23.58 5.69
CA LYS A 41 -20.58 -24.37 4.55
C LYS A 41 -20.33 -23.66 3.21
N PHE A 42 -20.57 -22.35 3.15
CA PHE A 42 -20.32 -21.54 1.95
C PHE A 42 -18.83 -21.53 1.58
N THR A 43 -17.97 -21.22 2.53
CA THR A 43 -16.52 -21.12 2.34
C THR A 43 -15.89 -22.46 1.97
N HIS A 44 -16.30 -23.54 2.64
CA HIS A 44 -15.92 -24.90 2.24
C HIS A 44 -16.33 -25.19 0.80
N LYS A 45 -17.56 -24.85 0.41
CA LYS A 45 -18.02 -25.06 -0.96
C LYS A 45 -17.17 -24.26 -1.95
N VAL A 46 -16.90 -22.98 -1.70
CA VAL A 46 -16.02 -22.16 -2.56
C VAL A 46 -14.67 -22.84 -2.73
N ARG A 47 -14.01 -23.32 -1.67
CA ARG A 47 -12.75 -24.06 -1.77
C ARG A 47 -12.83 -25.29 -2.67
N THR A 48 -13.91 -26.07 -2.58
CA THR A 48 -14.11 -27.22 -3.46
C THR A 48 -14.37 -26.82 -4.91
N MET A 49 -14.97 -25.64 -5.15
CA MET A 49 -15.21 -25.12 -6.48
C MET A 49 -13.93 -24.59 -7.14
N VAL A 50 -12.97 -24.07 -6.37
CA VAL A 50 -11.74 -23.44 -6.86
C VAL A 50 -10.49 -23.93 -6.10
N PRO A 51 -10.15 -25.24 -6.19
CA PRO A 51 -9.13 -25.86 -5.34
C PRO A 51 -7.71 -25.34 -5.55
N HIS A 52 -7.45 -24.59 -6.63
CA HIS A 52 -6.14 -24.03 -6.98
C HIS A 52 -6.07 -22.51 -6.82
N ALA A 53 -7.09 -21.89 -6.22
CA ALA A 53 -7.08 -20.46 -5.98
C ALA A 53 -6.01 -20.08 -4.95
N HIS A 54 -5.12 -19.16 -5.32
CA HIS A 54 -4.03 -18.67 -4.46
C HIS A 54 -4.09 -17.15 -4.23
N SER A 55 -5.13 -16.49 -4.74
CA SER A 55 -5.37 -15.06 -4.57
C SER A 55 -6.85 -14.79 -4.35
N ILE A 56 -7.15 -13.89 -3.41
CA ILE A 56 -8.50 -13.40 -3.15
C ILE A 56 -8.52 -11.87 -3.20
N GLN A 57 -9.51 -11.35 -3.91
CA GLN A 57 -9.91 -9.95 -3.79
C GLN A 57 -11.18 -9.90 -2.96
N ALA A 58 -11.12 -9.22 -1.83
CA ALA A 58 -12.24 -9.01 -0.94
C ALA A 58 -12.68 -7.55 -1.01
N THR A 59 -13.92 -7.32 -1.46
CA THR A 59 -14.49 -5.99 -1.49
C THR A 59 -15.69 -5.95 -0.55
N VAL A 60 -15.64 -5.06 0.43
CA VAL A 60 -16.72 -4.87 1.40
C VAL A 60 -17.43 -3.57 1.05
N TYR A 61 -18.63 -3.71 0.48
CA TYR A 61 -19.52 -2.57 0.23
C TYR A 61 -20.41 -2.36 1.47
N SER A 62 -20.10 -1.32 2.24
CA SER A 62 -20.94 -0.81 3.32
C SER A 62 -21.43 0.58 2.94
N PHE A 63 -22.73 0.77 2.87
CA PHE A 63 -23.35 2.02 2.43
C PHE A 63 -23.54 3.07 3.54
N GLU A 64 -23.16 2.79 4.80
CA GLU A 64 -23.31 3.76 5.89
C GLU A 64 -22.05 3.97 6.74
N TYR A 65 -21.93 5.20 7.26
CA TYR A 65 -20.96 5.65 8.28
C TYR A 65 -21.03 4.87 9.61
N MET A 66 -21.96 3.91 9.76
CA MET A 66 -22.19 3.14 11.00
C MET A 66 -22.32 1.61 10.82
N ALA A 67 -21.60 0.96 9.90
CA ALA A 67 -21.48 -0.51 9.94
C ALA A 67 -21.08 -1.00 11.35
N VAL A 68 -21.80 -2.01 11.81
CA VAL A 68 -21.80 -2.53 13.18
C VAL A 68 -20.65 -3.55 13.28
N PRO A 69 -19.95 -3.66 14.43
CA PRO A 69 -18.87 -4.65 14.64
C PRO A 69 -19.18 -6.09 14.22
N ARG A 70 -20.46 -6.47 14.13
CA ARG A 70 -20.93 -7.83 13.81
C ARG A 70 -20.79 -8.20 12.34
N GLU A 71 -21.00 -7.29 11.40
CA GLU A 71 -20.88 -7.57 9.96
C GLU A 71 -19.42 -7.90 9.58
N PHE A 72 -18.49 -7.29 10.31
CA PHE A 72 -17.06 -7.57 10.18
C PHE A 72 -16.71 -8.98 10.59
N ASN A 73 -17.27 -9.52 11.69
CA ASN A 73 -17.00 -10.91 12.12
C ASN A 73 -17.34 -11.95 11.05
N TYR A 74 -18.36 -11.71 10.22
CA TYR A 74 -18.71 -12.62 9.13
C TYR A 74 -17.79 -12.49 7.94
N CYS A 75 -17.43 -11.27 7.55
CA CYS A 75 -16.40 -11.05 6.54
C CYS A 75 -15.11 -11.74 6.99
N SER A 76 -14.72 -11.55 8.26
CA SER A 76 -13.58 -12.20 8.91
C SER A 76 -13.63 -13.70 8.82
N ARG A 77 -14.76 -14.31 9.16
CA ARG A 77 -14.89 -15.76 9.12
C ARG A 77 -14.88 -16.30 7.70
N VAL A 78 -15.58 -15.65 6.76
CA VAL A 78 -15.57 -16.04 5.34
C VAL A 78 -14.15 -16.07 4.83
N LEU A 79 -13.45 -14.98 5.10
CA LEU A 79 -12.09 -14.78 4.70
C LEU A 79 -11.14 -15.77 5.37
N ASN A 80 -11.16 -15.99 6.69
CA ASN A 80 -10.31 -16.98 7.37
C ASN A 80 -10.49 -18.39 6.80
N ASN A 81 -11.74 -18.77 6.57
CA ASN A 81 -12.09 -20.05 5.97
C ASN A 81 -11.77 -20.12 4.47
N LEU A 82 -11.32 -19.04 3.84
CA LEU A 82 -10.77 -19.05 2.49
C LEU A 82 -9.23 -18.86 2.53
N TYR A 83 -8.68 -18.21 3.55
CA TYR A 83 -7.31 -17.66 3.62
C TYR A 83 -6.17 -18.64 3.91
N SER A 84 -6.43 -19.81 4.50
CA SER A 84 -5.35 -20.70 4.99
C SER A 84 -4.32 -21.22 3.95
N GLN A 85 -4.37 -20.80 2.69
CA GLN A 85 -3.39 -21.14 1.63
C GLN A 85 -3.06 -19.97 0.66
N LEU A 86 -3.49 -18.74 0.94
CA LEU A 86 -3.33 -17.65 -0.04
C LEU A 86 -1.95 -16.99 -0.01
N ARG A 87 -1.52 -16.51 -1.19
CA ARG A 87 -0.30 -15.72 -1.37
C ARG A 87 -0.59 -14.25 -1.67
N SER A 88 -1.81 -13.87 -2.02
CA SER A 88 -2.17 -12.49 -2.38
C SER A 88 -3.56 -12.13 -1.88
N ALA A 89 -3.69 -10.93 -1.29
CA ALA A 89 -4.92 -10.37 -0.78
C ALA A 89 -5.07 -8.91 -1.25
N GLU A 90 -6.28 -8.55 -1.63
CA GLU A 90 -6.65 -7.19 -1.98
C GLU A 90 -7.91 -6.81 -1.22
N TYR A 91 -7.85 -5.72 -0.47
CA TYR A 91 -8.94 -5.17 0.30
C TYR A 91 -9.36 -3.81 -0.25
N HIS A 92 -10.66 -3.69 -0.49
CA HIS A 92 -11.33 -2.44 -0.84
C HIS A 92 -12.51 -2.25 0.11
N GLY A 93 -12.52 -1.17 0.92
CA GLY A 93 -13.69 -0.87 1.74
C GLY A 93 -13.64 0.47 2.47
N TRP A 94 -14.84 0.92 2.89
CA TRP A 94 -15.12 2.25 3.45
C TRP A 94 -15.19 2.29 4.99
N LYS A 95 -14.95 1.15 5.67
CA LYS A 95 -14.72 1.05 7.13
C LYS A 95 -13.53 0.15 7.46
N ASN A 96 -12.78 0.42 8.54
CA ASN A 96 -11.69 -0.43 9.05
C ASN A 96 -12.33 -1.75 9.47
N PRO A 97 -12.19 -2.84 8.71
CA PRO A 97 -12.58 -4.13 9.22
C PRO A 97 -11.60 -4.44 10.32
N GLN A 98 -12.07 -5.11 11.35
CA GLN A 98 -11.20 -5.82 12.26
C GLN A 98 -10.54 -7.01 11.50
N TRP A 99 -9.70 -6.71 10.49
CA TRP A 99 -8.77 -7.64 9.82
C TRP A 99 -7.82 -8.29 10.82
N HIS A 100 -7.73 -7.68 12.00
CA HIS A 100 -6.85 -7.97 13.10
C HIS A 100 -7.07 -9.39 13.65
N GLY A 101 -8.26 -9.98 13.50
CA GLY A 101 -8.45 -11.40 13.84
C GLY A 101 -8.13 -12.37 12.70
N MET A 102 -7.84 -11.88 11.50
CA MET A 102 -7.97 -12.64 10.25
C MET A 102 -6.65 -13.04 9.59
N LEU A 103 -5.67 -12.17 9.74
CA LEU A 103 -4.34 -12.29 9.13
C LEU A 103 -3.24 -12.34 10.19
N ASP A 104 -3.61 -12.28 11.47
CA ASP A 104 -2.75 -12.55 12.61
C ASP A 104 -2.35 -14.02 12.72
N ASP A 105 -2.85 -14.90 11.83
CA ASP A 105 -2.30 -16.24 11.69
C ASP A 105 -0.89 -16.16 11.07
N PRO A 106 0.17 -16.44 11.85
CA PRO A 106 1.55 -16.38 11.37
C PRO A 106 1.85 -17.40 10.26
N HIS A 107 0.92 -18.31 9.97
CA HIS A 107 1.03 -19.31 8.91
C HIS A 107 0.60 -18.81 7.52
N THR A 108 0.06 -17.58 7.42
CA THR A 108 -0.29 -16.98 6.12
C THR A 108 0.90 -16.26 5.48
N GLU A 109 1.50 -16.86 4.44
CA GLU A 109 2.60 -16.27 3.65
C GLU A 109 2.09 -15.22 2.65
N LEU A 110 1.51 -14.13 3.15
CA LEU A 110 1.00 -13.06 2.29
C LEU A 110 2.17 -12.36 1.56
N THR A 111 2.18 -12.46 0.23
CA THR A 111 3.20 -11.85 -0.64
C THR A 111 2.70 -10.58 -1.33
N SER A 112 1.39 -10.33 -1.39
CA SER A 112 0.85 -9.11 -1.97
C SER A 112 -0.33 -8.62 -1.16
N LEU A 113 -0.31 -7.34 -0.79
CA LEU A 113 -1.38 -6.66 -0.07
C LEU A 113 -1.71 -5.34 -0.76
N THR A 114 -2.97 -5.18 -1.16
CA THR A 114 -3.55 -3.86 -1.44
C THR A 114 -4.50 -3.54 -0.29
N TYR A 115 -4.29 -2.41 0.37
CA TYR A 115 -5.08 -1.96 1.51
C TYR A 115 -5.59 -0.55 1.25
N ASP A 116 -6.89 -0.43 1.04
CA ASP A 116 -7.59 0.82 0.77
C ASP A 116 -8.41 1.25 1.99
N TRP A 117 -8.09 2.42 2.55
CA TRP A 117 -8.70 2.85 3.80
C TRP A 117 -8.72 4.37 4.02
N MET A 118 -9.68 4.90 4.79
CA MET A 118 -9.72 6.35 5.06
C MET A 118 -8.62 6.80 6.04
N ASN A 119 -8.29 6.02 7.07
CA ASN A 119 -7.23 6.36 8.03
C ASN A 119 -6.69 5.12 8.76
N PHE A 120 -5.41 4.79 8.59
CA PHE A 120 -4.81 3.61 9.19
C PHE A 120 -4.77 3.69 10.73
N GLY A 121 -5.51 2.79 11.38
CA GLY A 121 -5.48 2.59 12.83
C GLY A 121 -4.32 1.68 13.27
N GLU A 122 -4.10 1.58 14.59
CA GLU A 122 -3.04 0.74 15.18
C GLU A 122 -3.05 -0.68 14.61
N GLU A 123 -4.22 -1.21 14.35
CA GLU A 123 -4.33 -2.58 13.97
C GLU A 123 -4.29 -2.79 12.44
N SER A 124 -4.42 -1.72 11.64
CA SER A 124 -3.93 -1.72 10.25
C SER A 124 -2.40 -1.88 10.22
N TYR A 125 -1.68 -1.20 11.12
CA TYR A 125 -0.23 -1.36 11.21
C TYR A 125 0.17 -2.74 11.73
N ALA A 126 -0.57 -3.31 12.69
CA ALA A 126 -0.36 -4.67 13.16
C ALA A 126 -0.36 -5.68 12.00
N LEU A 127 -1.32 -5.56 11.07
CA LEU A 127 -1.38 -6.37 9.86
C LEU A 127 -0.10 -6.24 9.00
N PHE A 128 0.38 -5.01 8.80
CA PHE A 128 1.61 -4.77 8.04
C PHE A 128 2.82 -5.40 8.73
N TYR A 129 2.87 -5.35 10.07
CA TYR A 129 3.94 -5.96 10.85
C TYR A 129 3.96 -7.48 10.72
N THR A 130 2.78 -8.12 10.78
CA THR A 130 2.63 -9.58 10.70
C THR A 130 3.19 -10.12 9.39
N HIS A 131 2.96 -9.41 8.27
CA HIS A 131 3.40 -9.87 6.95
C HIS A 131 4.61 -9.14 6.37
N ALA A 132 5.25 -8.23 7.11
CA ALA A 132 6.38 -7.45 6.60
C ALA A 132 7.50 -8.33 6.00
N ARG A 133 7.73 -9.52 6.58
CA ARG A 133 8.77 -10.44 6.12
C ARG A 133 8.41 -11.19 4.83
N THR A 134 7.14 -11.35 4.50
CA THR A 134 6.69 -12.15 3.33
C THR A 134 6.22 -11.28 2.18
N LEU A 135 5.78 -10.05 2.46
CA LEU A 135 5.26 -9.12 1.45
C LEU A 135 6.33 -8.79 0.40
N GLN A 136 5.95 -9.04 -0.86
CA GLN A 136 6.68 -8.68 -2.07
C GLN A 136 6.07 -7.45 -2.76
N SER A 137 4.77 -7.22 -2.57
CA SER A 137 4.04 -6.06 -3.08
C SER A 137 3.12 -5.48 -2.00
N LEU A 138 3.24 -4.18 -1.74
CA LEU A 138 2.40 -3.46 -0.80
C LEU A 138 1.85 -2.21 -1.48
N ARG A 139 0.52 -2.12 -1.57
CA ARG A 139 -0.19 -0.95 -2.02
C ARG A 139 -1.06 -0.43 -0.88
N LEU A 140 -0.82 0.81 -0.47
CA LEU A 140 -1.57 1.51 0.55
C LEU A 140 -2.31 2.65 -0.13
N ASN A 141 -3.65 2.66 -0.09
CA ASN A 141 -4.44 3.82 -0.48
C ASN A 141 -5.07 4.37 0.81
N SER A 142 -4.79 5.63 1.14
CA SER A 142 -5.23 6.29 2.36
C SER A 142 -6.04 7.55 2.05
N GLY A 143 -7.25 7.65 2.59
CA GLY A 143 -8.04 8.89 2.55
C GLY A 143 -7.45 10.02 3.40
N ALA A 144 -6.58 9.68 4.37
CA ALA A 144 -5.95 10.58 5.33
C ALA A 144 -4.41 10.48 5.28
N ALA A 145 -3.72 11.38 6.00
CA ALA A 145 -2.27 11.29 6.17
C ALA A 145 -1.84 9.94 6.80
N ILE A 146 -0.70 9.42 6.34
CA ILE A 146 -0.12 8.16 6.84
C ILE A 146 0.87 8.47 7.96
N ASN A 147 0.80 7.73 9.07
CA ASN A 147 1.81 7.81 10.11
C ASN A 147 3.01 6.92 9.74
N TYR A 148 4.02 7.52 9.10
CA TYR A 148 5.22 6.80 8.67
C TYR A 148 5.99 6.16 9.82
N ASN A 149 6.05 6.79 11.01
CA ASN A 149 6.66 6.15 12.18
C ASN A 149 6.03 4.78 12.44
N ARG A 150 4.70 4.72 12.39
CA ARG A 150 3.96 3.47 12.62
C ARG A 150 4.14 2.47 11.48
N LEU A 151 4.45 2.88 10.26
CA LEU A 151 4.71 1.94 9.17
C LEU A 151 6.05 1.21 9.33
N PHE A 152 7.01 1.82 10.03
CA PHE A 152 8.40 1.36 10.12
C PHE A 152 8.87 1.03 11.52
N GLN A 153 8.10 1.38 12.54
CA GLN A 153 8.42 1.14 13.94
C GLN A 153 7.17 0.64 14.68
N LYS A 154 7.35 -0.47 15.41
CA LYS A 154 6.31 -1.05 16.26
C LYS A 154 6.13 -0.25 17.56
N PRO A 155 5.03 -0.47 18.31
CA PRO A 155 4.82 0.16 19.61
C PRO A 155 5.94 -0.09 20.63
N ASP A 156 6.67 -1.20 20.51
CA ASP A 156 7.82 -1.56 21.35
C ASP A 156 9.15 -0.92 20.88
N ASN A 157 9.09 0.02 19.92
CA ASN A 157 10.20 0.68 19.26
C ASN A 157 11.06 -0.21 18.35
N SER A 158 10.70 -1.48 18.15
CA SER A 158 11.40 -2.34 17.19
C SER A 158 11.11 -1.94 15.75
N ASN A 159 12.11 -2.08 14.87
CA ASN A 159 11.98 -1.70 13.47
C ASN A 159 11.29 -2.79 12.65
N VAL A 160 10.48 -2.35 11.68
CA VAL A 160 9.74 -3.21 10.75
C VAL A 160 10.46 -3.23 9.42
N VAL A 161 11.16 -4.31 9.13
CA VAL A 161 11.90 -4.49 7.87
C VAL A 161 11.09 -5.33 6.89
N TYR A 162 10.85 -4.77 5.70
CA TYR A 162 10.13 -5.40 4.62
C TYR A 162 11.07 -6.18 3.70
N SER A 163 11.59 -7.30 4.21
CA SER A 163 12.76 -8.00 3.63
C SER A 163 12.58 -8.56 2.21
N GLN A 164 11.33 -8.77 1.77
CA GLN A 164 11.02 -9.32 0.44
C GLN A 164 10.35 -8.29 -0.47
N LEU A 165 10.12 -7.06 0.01
CA LEU A 165 9.29 -6.10 -0.70
C LEU A 165 10.00 -5.56 -1.92
N THR A 166 9.41 -5.79 -3.09
CA THR A 166 9.91 -5.35 -4.38
C THR A 166 9.11 -4.17 -4.94
N ARG A 167 7.85 -4.01 -4.51
CA ARG A 167 6.94 -2.95 -4.93
C ARG A 167 6.28 -2.30 -3.73
N LEU A 168 6.46 -0.99 -3.59
CA LEU A 168 5.75 -0.16 -2.63
C LEU A 168 5.00 0.93 -3.38
N HIS A 169 3.68 0.97 -3.22
CA HIS A 169 2.83 2.01 -3.77
C HIS A 169 2.01 2.64 -2.65
N ILE A 170 2.14 3.95 -2.49
CA ILE A 170 1.40 4.69 -1.48
C ILE A 170 0.62 5.80 -2.19
N VAL A 171 -0.68 5.81 -1.95
CA VAL A 171 -1.63 6.80 -2.45
C VAL A 171 -2.27 7.46 -1.23
N ILE A 172 -2.21 8.78 -1.15
CA ILE A 172 -2.85 9.58 -0.11
C ILE A 172 -3.76 10.58 -0.83
N GLU A 173 -5.05 10.58 -0.48
CA GLU A 173 -6.07 11.44 -1.10
C GLU A 173 -6.14 12.82 -0.46
N SER A 174 -6.00 12.92 0.87
CA SER A 174 -5.97 14.21 1.56
C SER A 174 -4.54 14.75 1.68
N VAL A 175 -4.32 16.01 1.30
CA VAL A 175 -3.07 16.72 1.58
C VAL A 175 -3.04 17.06 3.07
N GLY A 176 -2.34 16.27 3.87
CA GLY A 176 -2.04 16.61 5.26
C GLY A 176 -0.80 17.50 5.33
N LEU A 177 -0.90 18.69 5.92
CA LEU A 177 0.19 19.67 5.98
C LEU A 177 1.35 19.25 6.90
N ASP A 178 1.15 18.30 7.81
CA ASP A 178 2.00 18.15 9.00
C ASP A 178 2.92 16.91 9.03
N SER A 179 3.07 16.15 7.94
CA SER A 179 3.68 14.79 8.04
C SER A 179 4.67 14.40 6.96
N TYR A 180 5.24 15.36 6.24
CA TYR A 180 6.38 15.10 5.37
C TYR A 180 7.67 15.28 6.16
N HIS A 181 8.74 14.56 5.80
CA HIS A 181 10.07 14.60 6.45
C HIS A 181 10.21 13.66 7.65
N TRP A 182 9.72 12.43 7.53
CA TRP A 182 10.06 11.40 8.50
C TRP A 182 11.58 11.15 8.50
N LYS A 183 12.18 11.20 9.69
CA LYS A 183 13.62 10.98 9.89
C LYS A 183 13.85 9.54 10.31
N THR A 184 14.63 8.81 9.52
CA THR A 184 14.83 7.38 9.77
C THR A 184 16.15 7.12 10.48
N PRO A 185 16.29 5.99 11.19
CA PRO A 185 17.59 5.58 11.70
C PRO A 185 18.54 5.27 10.53
N ASN A 186 19.63 6.03 10.41
CA ASN A 186 20.57 5.98 9.28
C ASN A 186 21.15 4.58 8.97
N ASN A 187 21.15 3.66 9.93
CA ASN A 187 21.81 2.35 9.81
C ASN A 187 20.85 1.22 9.38
N ILE A 188 19.60 1.53 9.06
CA ILE A 188 18.58 0.52 8.76
C ILE A 188 18.16 0.58 7.31
N VAL A 189 18.23 -0.59 6.65
CA VAL A 189 17.69 -0.82 5.31
C VAL A 189 16.30 -1.44 5.45
N PHE A 190 15.26 -0.61 5.32
CA PHE A 190 13.88 -1.06 5.48
C PHE A 190 13.39 -1.95 4.34
N PHE A 191 13.96 -1.80 3.14
CA PHE A 191 13.44 -2.44 1.94
C PHE A 191 14.54 -3.07 1.07
N PRO A 192 15.33 -4.04 1.53
CA PRO A 192 16.56 -4.49 0.84
C PRO A 192 16.38 -5.12 -0.56
N LYS A 193 15.14 -5.21 -1.07
CA LYS A 193 14.82 -5.74 -2.40
C LYS A 193 13.92 -4.81 -3.21
N LEU A 194 13.81 -3.54 -2.82
CA LEU A 194 12.87 -2.61 -3.43
C LEU A 194 13.29 -2.29 -4.86
N ARG A 195 12.36 -2.49 -5.81
CA ARG A 195 12.58 -2.23 -7.23
C ARG A 195 11.67 -1.14 -7.77
N HIS A 196 10.49 -0.99 -7.18
CA HIS A 196 9.49 -0.03 -7.61
C HIS A 196 8.95 0.72 -6.40
N PHE A 197 9.09 2.04 -6.44
CA PHE A 197 8.50 2.93 -5.45
C PHE A 197 7.62 3.96 -6.16
N SER A 198 6.38 4.08 -5.68
CA SER A 198 5.45 5.11 -6.14
C SER A 198 4.77 5.75 -4.95
N HIS A 199 4.76 7.07 -4.91
CA HIS A 199 4.11 7.87 -3.88
C HIS A 199 3.46 9.09 -4.55
N ASN A 200 2.14 9.24 -4.40
CA ASN A 200 1.39 10.28 -5.10
C ASN A 200 1.40 11.66 -4.41
N GLN A 201 2.18 11.83 -3.35
CA GLN A 201 2.41 13.11 -2.65
C GLN A 201 3.93 13.39 -2.56
N MET A 202 4.33 14.44 -1.84
CA MET A 202 5.74 14.77 -1.62
C MET A 202 6.52 13.59 -1.00
N TYR A 203 7.76 13.39 -1.46
CA TYR A 203 8.68 12.39 -0.93
C TYR A 203 8.73 12.47 0.60
N PRO A 204 8.28 11.42 1.32
CA PRO A 204 7.90 11.55 2.71
C PRO A 204 9.06 11.47 3.70
N PHE A 205 10.29 11.18 3.23
CA PHE A 205 11.46 10.99 4.09
C PHE A 205 12.38 12.21 4.07
N ASP A 206 13.05 12.48 5.19
CA ASP A 206 14.14 13.47 5.29
C ASP A 206 15.52 12.85 5.06
N ASP A 207 15.60 11.78 4.27
CA ASP A 207 16.85 11.08 3.97
C ASP A 207 16.72 10.18 2.72
N ASP A 208 17.72 9.33 2.51
CA ASP A 208 17.82 8.39 1.40
C ASP A 208 17.09 7.05 1.62
N THR A 209 16.14 6.93 2.56
CA THR A 209 15.51 5.65 2.96
C THR A 209 15.09 4.73 1.82
N ILE A 210 14.48 5.26 0.76
CA ILE A 210 14.05 4.46 -0.39
C ILE A 210 15.24 3.90 -1.18
N PHE A 211 16.32 4.67 -1.26
CA PHE A 211 17.53 4.34 -2.02
C PHE A 211 18.57 3.57 -1.21
N ARG A 212 18.51 3.68 0.13
CA ARG A 212 19.44 3.03 1.06
C ARG A 212 19.38 1.52 0.88
N GLY A 213 20.47 0.93 0.41
CA GLY A 213 20.57 -0.51 0.11
C GLY A 213 19.82 -0.97 -1.14
N ASN A 214 19.25 -0.05 -1.94
CA ASN A 214 18.47 -0.38 -3.14
C ASN A 214 18.94 0.32 -4.42
N ARG A 215 19.92 1.20 -4.31
CA ARG A 215 20.29 2.13 -5.38
C ARG A 215 20.59 1.42 -6.70
N ASP A 216 21.32 0.31 -6.62
CA ASP A 216 21.77 -0.54 -7.72
C ASP A 216 20.65 -1.40 -8.32
N ILE A 217 19.57 -1.68 -7.58
CA ILE A 217 18.48 -2.57 -8.00
C ILE A 217 17.17 -1.84 -8.31
N ILE A 218 17.03 -0.58 -7.91
CA ILE A 218 15.80 0.19 -8.12
C ILE A 218 15.58 0.45 -9.61
N LYS A 219 14.39 0.13 -10.10
CA LYS A 219 14.04 0.20 -11.53
C LYS A 219 13.09 1.33 -11.86
N SER A 220 12.20 1.66 -10.93
CA SER A 220 11.14 2.64 -11.15
C SER A 220 10.92 3.48 -9.90
N ILE A 221 10.93 4.80 -10.09
CA ILE A 221 10.57 5.79 -9.08
C ILE A 221 9.48 6.69 -9.65
N ASN A 222 8.40 6.88 -8.89
CA ASN A 222 7.36 7.86 -9.16
C ASN A 222 7.05 8.65 -7.89
N ILE A 223 7.52 9.89 -7.80
CA ILE A 223 7.42 10.71 -6.58
C ILE A 223 7.19 12.17 -6.93
N PHE A 224 6.60 12.91 -6.00
CA PHE A 224 6.73 14.37 -5.99
C PHE A 224 7.97 14.73 -5.17
N ILE A 225 8.80 15.65 -5.67
CA ILE A 225 9.99 16.09 -4.95
C ILE A 225 9.99 17.60 -4.76
N GLY A 226 9.90 18.03 -3.51
CA GLY A 226 10.09 19.41 -3.11
C GLY A 226 11.56 19.78 -2.95
N SER A 227 11.84 21.08 -2.82
CA SER A 227 13.19 21.62 -2.58
C SER A 227 13.84 21.02 -1.34
N ILE A 228 13.08 20.90 -0.25
CA ILE A 228 13.54 20.36 1.04
C ILE A 228 13.99 18.91 0.89
N SER A 229 13.13 18.05 0.33
CA SER A 229 13.44 16.63 0.13
C SER A 229 14.61 16.44 -0.83
N PHE A 230 14.75 17.27 -1.87
CA PHE A 230 15.89 17.21 -2.77
C PHE A 230 17.21 17.57 -2.07
N GLU A 231 17.27 18.69 -1.35
CA GLU A 231 18.47 19.06 -0.59
C GLU A 231 18.78 18.04 0.50
N SER A 232 17.77 17.36 1.04
CA SER A 232 17.97 16.26 1.97
C SER A 232 18.61 15.04 1.31
N LEU A 233 18.10 14.58 0.16
CA LEU A 233 18.71 13.50 -0.63
C LEU A 233 20.15 13.83 -1.03
N LYS A 234 20.41 15.09 -1.42
CA LYS A 234 21.75 15.57 -1.76
C LYS A 234 22.70 15.52 -0.57
N ARG A 235 22.27 15.97 0.62
CA ARG A 235 23.05 15.88 1.88
C ARG A 235 23.40 14.43 2.23
N HIS A 236 22.56 13.48 1.86
CA HIS A 236 22.79 12.04 2.05
C HIS A 236 23.56 11.37 0.91
N GLY A 237 24.15 12.12 -0.03
CA GLY A 237 25.00 11.57 -1.08
C GLY A 237 24.25 10.90 -2.25
N MET A 238 22.92 11.07 -2.32
CA MET A 238 22.11 10.47 -3.39
C MET A 238 22.48 10.98 -4.79
N PHE A 239 23.21 12.08 -4.91
CA PHE A 239 23.66 12.62 -6.20
C PHE A 239 25.19 12.61 -6.37
N SER A 240 25.91 11.84 -5.53
CA SER A 240 27.34 11.63 -5.71
C SER A 240 27.61 10.78 -6.96
N THR A 241 28.51 11.24 -7.84
CA THR A 241 28.80 10.60 -9.14
C THR A 241 29.37 9.19 -9.03
N ASN A 242 29.96 8.83 -7.89
CA ASN A 242 30.52 7.50 -7.63
C ASN A 242 29.45 6.49 -7.18
N GLN A 243 28.19 6.88 -7.27
CA GLN A 243 27.10 6.27 -6.55
C GLN A 243 25.91 6.34 -7.52
N LEU A 244 25.83 5.34 -8.42
CA LEU A 244 24.88 5.34 -9.53
C LEU A 244 23.64 4.49 -9.23
N CYS A 245 22.52 4.87 -9.80
CA CYS A 245 21.30 4.07 -9.91
C CYS A 245 21.33 3.25 -11.20
N GLU A 246 22.19 2.23 -11.24
CA GLU A 246 22.50 1.48 -12.47
C GLU A 246 21.30 0.73 -13.07
N SER A 247 20.25 0.47 -12.27
CA SER A 247 19.04 -0.20 -12.72
C SER A 247 17.87 0.74 -13.02
N LEU A 248 17.98 2.05 -12.76
CA LEU A 248 16.85 2.97 -12.83
C LEU A 248 16.45 3.25 -14.28
N GLN A 249 15.31 2.68 -14.68
CA GLN A 249 14.78 2.75 -16.05
C GLN A 249 13.66 3.78 -16.18
N HIS A 250 12.85 3.96 -15.14
CA HIS A 250 11.71 4.87 -15.16
C HIS A 250 11.76 5.83 -13.97
N LEU A 251 11.76 7.12 -14.29
CA LEU A 251 11.74 8.19 -13.32
C LEU A 251 10.58 9.12 -13.65
N SER A 252 9.65 9.26 -12.70
CA SER A 252 8.57 10.23 -12.75
C SER A 252 8.72 11.16 -11.56
N ILE A 253 8.99 12.42 -11.84
CA ILE A 253 9.15 13.47 -10.85
C ILE A 253 8.12 14.55 -11.12
N SER A 254 7.30 14.81 -10.12
CA SER A 254 6.32 15.88 -10.16
C SER A 254 6.72 17.00 -9.20
N LYS A 255 6.51 18.24 -9.63
CA LYS A 255 6.60 19.41 -8.77
C LYS A 255 5.27 19.60 -8.03
N GLU A 256 5.33 20.00 -6.77
CA GLU A 256 4.18 20.57 -6.07
C GLU A 256 4.09 22.08 -6.39
N ALA A 257 2.92 22.57 -6.74
CA ALA A 257 2.60 23.97 -6.50
C ALA A 257 2.61 24.19 -4.98
N ASP A 258 3.75 24.64 -4.41
CA ASP A 258 3.84 25.09 -3.02
C ASP A 258 2.70 26.11 -2.78
N SER A 259 1.56 25.62 -2.29
CA SER A 259 0.35 26.44 -2.12
C SER A 259 0.55 27.55 -1.07
N LEU A 260 1.66 27.49 -0.33
CA LEU A 260 2.08 28.45 0.69
C LEU A 260 3.32 29.27 0.30
N MET A 261 4.00 28.94 -0.80
CA MET A 261 5.07 29.78 -1.35
C MET A 261 4.60 30.35 -2.68
N LEU A 262 4.05 31.57 -2.64
CA LEU A 262 3.81 32.43 -3.82
C LEU A 262 5.10 32.79 -4.61
N GLY A 263 6.21 32.09 -4.36
CA GLY A 263 7.45 32.21 -5.11
C GLY A 263 7.43 31.25 -6.30
N LYS A 264 7.87 31.74 -7.47
CA LYS A 264 8.17 30.91 -8.63
C LYS A 264 9.27 29.91 -8.25
N PHE A 265 8.90 28.72 -7.80
CA PHE A 265 9.85 27.63 -7.70
C PHE A 265 10.08 27.08 -9.12
N GLU A 266 11.16 27.48 -9.77
CA GLU A 266 11.65 26.73 -10.91
C GLU A 266 12.18 25.40 -10.36
N LEU A 267 11.81 24.27 -10.99
CA LEU A 267 12.58 23.04 -10.83
C LEU A 267 14.03 23.42 -11.16
N PRO A 268 14.93 23.54 -10.17
CA PRO A 268 16.21 24.14 -10.44
C PRO A 268 16.91 23.22 -11.43
N ALA A 269 17.45 23.77 -12.52
CA ALA A 269 17.98 22.97 -13.64
C ALA A 269 19.01 21.92 -13.18
N ASN A 270 19.68 22.19 -12.05
CA ASN A 270 20.57 21.27 -11.37
C ASN A 270 19.90 19.99 -10.83
N MET A 271 18.61 20.00 -10.50
CA MET A 271 17.87 18.83 -10.01
C MET A 271 17.75 17.79 -11.10
N LEU A 272 17.31 18.20 -12.29
CA LEU A 272 17.18 17.29 -13.43
C LEU A 272 18.54 16.75 -13.86
N GLN A 273 19.55 17.62 -13.94
CA GLN A 273 20.92 17.23 -14.26
C GLN A 273 21.47 16.21 -13.26
N ASN A 274 21.22 16.39 -11.96
CA ASN A 274 21.66 15.45 -10.92
C ASN A 274 21.01 14.08 -11.07
N TRP A 275 19.71 14.01 -11.39
CA TRP A 275 19.04 12.73 -11.66
C TRP A 275 19.57 12.02 -12.90
N LEU A 276 19.79 12.77 -13.98
CA LEU A 276 20.38 12.22 -15.21
C LEU A 276 21.81 11.72 -15.00
N ALA A 277 22.60 12.42 -14.17
CA ALA A 277 23.98 12.05 -13.88
C ALA A 277 24.10 10.71 -13.13
N ILE A 278 23.09 10.34 -12.33
CA ILE A 278 23.11 9.10 -11.56
C ILE A 278 22.35 7.94 -12.22
N ALA A 279 21.60 8.16 -13.30
CA ALA A 279 20.72 7.16 -13.90
C ALA A 279 21.13 6.83 -15.36
N PRO A 280 22.25 6.12 -15.57
CA PRO A 280 22.86 5.95 -16.89
C PRO A 280 22.00 5.14 -17.88
N VAL A 281 21.02 4.37 -17.39
CA VAL A 281 20.14 3.51 -18.20
C VAL A 281 18.71 4.01 -18.27
N LEU A 282 18.47 5.28 -17.92
CA LEU A 282 17.14 5.87 -17.88
C LEU A 282 16.46 5.82 -19.25
N GLN A 283 15.31 5.16 -19.32
CA GLN A 283 14.52 4.98 -20.55
C GLN A 283 13.35 5.95 -20.61
N THR A 284 12.76 6.27 -19.47
CA THR A 284 11.60 7.16 -19.37
C THR A 284 11.81 8.16 -18.25
N LEU A 285 11.65 9.43 -18.60
CA LEU A 285 11.66 10.56 -17.69
C LEU A 285 10.36 11.33 -17.87
N ASN A 286 9.49 11.30 -16.87
CA ASN A 286 8.30 12.13 -16.81
C ASN A 286 8.58 13.27 -15.83
N VAL A 287 8.47 14.51 -16.31
CA VAL A 287 8.56 15.71 -15.48
C VAL A 287 7.22 16.42 -15.54
N LEU A 288 6.46 16.37 -14.45
CA LEU A 288 5.20 17.11 -14.33
C LEU A 288 5.49 18.45 -13.65
N VAL A 289 5.24 19.53 -14.38
CA VAL A 289 5.36 20.91 -13.90
C VAL A 289 3.95 21.48 -13.91
N ASP A 290 3.41 21.82 -12.73
CA ASP A 290 2.15 22.56 -12.68
C ASP A 290 2.30 23.88 -13.45
N GLU A 291 1.41 24.12 -14.42
CA GLU A 291 1.29 25.44 -15.04
C GLU A 291 0.91 26.46 -13.96
N PRO A 292 1.50 27.68 -13.96
CA PRO A 292 1.03 28.72 -13.08
C PRO A 292 -0.44 29.03 -13.42
N VAL A 293 -1.35 28.81 -12.47
CA VAL A 293 -2.71 29.33 -12.56
C VAL A 293 -2.60 30.85 -12.54
N LEU A 294 -2.60 31.46 -13.73
CA LEU A 294 -2.78 32.89 -13.89
C LEU A 294 -4.23 33.23 -13.49
N THR A 295 -4.51 33.36 -12.19
CA THR A 295 -5.65 34.16 -11.77
C THR A 295 -5.31 35.60 -12.11
N LYS A 296 -5.79 36.07 -13.27
CA LYS A 296 -6.07 37.49 -13.45
C LYS A 296 -7.05 37.87 -12.34
N VAL A 297 -6.54 38.58 -11.35
CA VAL A 297 -7.37 39.40 -10.48
C VAL A 297 -7.52 40.72 -11.24
N ASP A 298 -8.69 40.92 -11.84
CA ASP A 298 -9.14 42.25 -12.27
C ASP A 298 -9.57 43.07 -11.04
#